data_AF-A0AAW2T1M8-F1
#
_entry.id   AF-A0AAW2T1M8-F1
#
_cell.length_a   1.000
_cell.length_b   1.000
_cell.length_c   1.000
_cell.angle_alpha   90.00
_cell.angle_beta   90.00
_cell.angle_gamma   90.00
#
_symmetry.space_group_name_H-M   'P 1'
#
loop_
_entity.id
_entity.type
_entity.pdbx_description
1 polymer ?
#
loop_
_entity_poly.entity_id
_entity_poly.type
_entity_poly.pdbx_seq_one_letter_code
_entity_poly.pdbx_strand_id
1 'polypeptide(L)'
;MGAKHVGRQDPVPGECRGACDDSLWCGEGRVVEEFVMEQPIPPYLFAFAVGELGFREVGPRTKIYSEAVPGVLDAAAKEFSGTEEMIKVGEGLFGPYEWERFDLLVLPPSFPYGGMENPRMVFLAPTVIKGDLTGAQVVAHELAHSWTGNLITNKTNDHFWLNEGITTYAERRIVEAVQGKERAALNIGIGWKLLVEDMERFKDNMEFTKLKTNQQGVDPDDVYSRVPYEKGFQFLWRIERQAKNHIDLKVWTEGTGIPPDAMEPASDIYAEIVSLANEFKVGRMPNEDEVADWGGQEWELYLENLPKSVEASQVLALDARHRLSEKKDYEVKVAFLQLAIASRCSNYYSEVEKTLKEVGRMQYLRPLYKALVQGTGKEEEKTFAKRVFSEACLLSPYSSGRR
;
A
#
# COMPACT_ATOMS: atom_id res chain seq x y z
N MET A 1 -5.59 -20.62 4.83
CA MET A 1 -6.39 -19.78 5.75
C MET A 1 -5.46 -19.08 6.72
N GLY A 2 -5.77 -17.87 7.18
CA GLY A 2 -5.00 -17.18 8.24
C GLY A 2 -5.26 -17.77 9.62
N ALA A 3 -4.91 -19.04 9.82
CA ALA A 3 -5.15 -19.83 11.03
C ALA A 3 -4.22 -21.06 11.04
N LYS A 4 -4.09 -21.73 12.19
CA LYS A 4 -3.28 -22.97 12.29
C LYS A 4 -3.96 -24.08 11.50
N HIS A 5 -3.25 -24.69 10.55
CA HIS A 5 -3.75 -25.88 9.87
C HIS A 5 -3.70 -27.09 10.82
N VAL A 6 -4.82 -27.79 10.96
CA VAL A 6 -4.99 -28.91 11.91
C VAL A 6 -5.02 -30.25 11.19
N GLY A 7 -5.64 -30.31 10.02
CA GLY A 7 -5.76 -31.57 9.30
C GLY A 7 -6.41 -31.42 7.93
N ARG A 8 -6.11 -32.41 7.09
CA ARG A 8 -6.70 -32.57 5.76
C ARG A 8 -7.34 -33.95 5.69
N GLN A 9 -8.59 -34.02 5.26
CA GLN A 9 -9.32 -35.27 5.16
C GLN A 9 -10.28 -35.29 3.96
N ASP A 10 -10.76 -36.49 3.61
CA ASP A 10 -11.87 -36.64 2.68
C ASP A 10 -13.18 -36.18 3.36
N PRO A 11 -14.10 -35.54 2.61
CA PRO A 11 -15.40 -35.12 3.15
C PRO A 11 -16.24 -36.30 3.61
N VAL A 12 -16.81 -36.22 4.83
CA VAL A 12 -17.71 -37.26 5.37
C VAL A 12 -19.18 -36.82 5.20
N PRO A 13 -20.10 -37.73 4.80
CA PRO A 13 -21.54 -37.42 4.70
C PRO A 13 -22.12 -36.84 6.00
N GLY A 14 -22.96 -35.81 5.89
CA GLY A 14 -23.59 -35.11 7.01
C GLY A 14 -22.76 -33.97 7.64
N GLU A 15 -21.47 -33.82 7.31
CA GLU A 15 -20.61 -32.76 7.87
C GLU A 15 -20.89 -31.37 7.29
N CYS A 16 -21.52 -31.29 6.10
CA CYS A 16 -21.84 -30.03 5.44
C CYS A 16 -22.88 -29.17 6.20
N ARG A 17 -23.50 -29.72 7.26
CA ARG A 17 -24.48 -29.05 8.14
C ARG A 17 -25.56 -28.26 7.40
N GLY A 18 -26.03 -28.81 6.27
CA GLY A 18 -27.10 -28.22 5.46
C GLY A 18 -26.64 -27.12 4.50
N ALA A 19 -25.33 -26.88 4.34
CA ALA A 19 -24.80 -25.97 3.33
C ALA A 19 -25.01 -26.49 1.90
N CYS A 20 -25.04 -27.81 1.71
CA CYS A 20 -25.35 -28.49 0.44
C CYS A 20 -25.69 -29.96 0.65
N ASP A 21 -26.12 -30.66 -0.40
CA ASP A 21 -26.36 -32.11 -0.37
C ASP A 21 -25.05 -32.92 -0.25
N ASP A 22 -25.12 -34.09 0.38
CA ASP A 22 -23.96 -34.98 0.57
C ASP A 22 -23.31 -35.43 -0.74
N SER A 23 -24.08 -35.56 -1.83
CA SER A 23 -23.52 -35.87 -3.14
C SER A 23 -22.63 -34.74 -3.70
N LEU A 24 -22.87 -33.49 -3.29
CA LEU A 24 -22.04 -32.34 -3.66
C LEU A 24 -20.87 -32.16 -2.69
N TRP A 25 -21.10 -32.39 -1.40
CA TRP A 25 -20.08 -32.35 -0.34
C TRP A 25 -19.02 -33.42 -0.53
N CYS A 26 -19.44 -34.67 -0.73
CA CYS A 26 -18.58 -35.84 -0.97
C CYS A 26 -18.31 -36.10 -2.46
N GLY A 27 -18.45 -35.07 -3.31
CA GLY A 27 -18.17 -35.18 -4.74
C GLY A 27 -16.70 -35.53 -5.02
N GLU A 28 -16.43 -36.12 -6.18
CA GLU A 28 -15.07 -36.46 -6.61
C GLU A 28 -14.16 -35.21 -6.64
N GLY A 29 -12.95 -35.35 -6.09
CA GLY A 29 -11.97 -34.25 -6.00
C GLY A 29 -12.20 -33.25 -4.87
N ARG A 30 -13.21 -33.45 -4.01
CA ARG A 30 -13.42 -32.65 -2.80
C ARG A 30 -12.45 -33.04 -1.70
N VAL A 31 -12.09 -32.05 -0.88
CA VAL A 31 -11.25 -32.21 0.31
C VAL A 31 -11.73 -31.26 1.39
N VAL A 32 -11.58 -31.67 2.65
CA VAL A 32 -11.79 -30.82 3.82
C VAL A 32 -10.44 -30.45 4.41
N GLU A 33 -10.19 -29.15 4.51
CA GLU A 33 -9.01 -28.57 5.18
C GLU A 33 -9.50 -27.90 6.47
N GLU A 34 -9.01 -28.36 7.61
CA GLU A 34 -9.40 -27.88 8.93
C GLU A 34 -8.38 -26.89 9.49
N PHE A 35 -8.87 -25.77 10.00
CA PHE A 35 -8.03 -24.73 10.60
C PHE A 35 -8.60 -24.26 11.93
N VAL A 36 -7.71 -23.92 12.86
CA VAL A 36 -8.05 -23.39 14.18
C VAL A 36 -7.31 -22.08 14.42
N MET A 37 -8.05 -21.05 14.84
CA MET A 37 -7.51 -19.81 15.39
C MET A 37 -7.78 -19.80 16.89
N GLU A 38 -6.74 -20.01 17.69
CA GLU A 38 -6.84 -20.03 19.16
C GLU A 38 -6.93 -18.61 19.72
N GLN A 39 -6.26 -17.65 19.08
CA GLN A 39 -6.30 -16.25 19.44
C GLN A 39 -7.65 -15.63 19.07
N PRO A 40 -8.30 -14.87 19.97
CA PRO A 40 -9.51 -14.13 19.61
C PRO A 40 -9.17 -13.06 18.57
N ILE A 41 -9.89 -13.04 17.44
CA ILE A 41 -9.74 -12.04 16.39
C ILE A 41 -11.08 -11.38 16.07
N PRO A 42 -11.11 -10.07 15.74
CA PRO A 42 -12.29 -9.44 15.17
C PRO A 42 -12.65 -10.04 13.80
N PRO A 43 -13.94 -10.12 13.43
CA PRO A 43 -14.36 -10.79 12.19
C PRO A 43 -13.75 -10.23 10.89
N TYR A 44 -13.35 -8.96 10.86
CA TYR A 44 -12.77 -8.33 9.66
C TYR A 44 -11.38 -8.92 9.30
N LEU A 45 -10.71 -9.57 10.27
CA LEU A 45 -9.42 -10.23 10.05
C LEU A 45 -9.54 -11.66 9.53
N PHE A 46 -10.77 -12.21 9.47
CA PHE A 46 -10.99 -13.52 8.89
C PHE A 46 -10.63 -13.51 7.40
N ALA A 47 -9.71 -14.38 7.00
CA ALA A 47 -9.31 -14.52 5.61
C ALA A 47 -8.99 -15.96 5.22
N PHE A 48 -9.40 -16.29 3.99
CA PHE A 48 -9.06 -17.54 3.33
C PHE A 48 -8.89 -17.31 1.83
N ALA A 49 -8.06 -18.13 1.20
CA ALA A 49 -7.87 -18.16 -0.24
C ALA A 49 -7.82 -19.63 -0.66
N VAL A 50 -8.36 -19.92 -1.84
CA VAL A 50 -8.38 -21.25 -2.45
C VAL A 50 -7.92 -21.11 -3.89
N GLY A 51 -6.94 -21.92 -4.28
CA GLY A 51 -6.35 -21.91 -5.61
C GLY A 51 -5.22 -22.92 -5.71
N GLU A 52 -4.57 -22.98 -6.87
CA GLU A 52 -3.35 -23.75 -7.05
C GLU A 52 -2.16 -22.98 -6.46
N LEU A 53 -1.95 -23.14 -5.15
CA LEU A 53 -0.96 -22.37 -4.40
C LEU A 53 0.32 -23.18 -4.16
N GLY A 54 1.46 -22.61 -4.55
CA GLY A 54 2.78 -23.10 -4.15
C GLY A 54 3.36 -22.26 -3.01
N PHE A 55 4.49 -22.67 -2.45
CA PHE A 55 5.18 -21.88 -1.44
C PHE A 55 6.72 -21.92 -1.51
N ARG A 56 7.34 -20.96 -0.84
CA ARG A 56 8.77 -20.91 -0.49
C ARG A 56 8.92 -20.59 1.00
N GLU A 57 9.91 -21.19 1.66
CA GLU A 57 10.30 -20.78 3.00
C GLU A 57 11.39 -19.70 2.90
N VAL A 58 11.20 -18.60 3.64
CA VAL A 58 12.18 -17.49 3.68
C VAL A 58 12.67 -17.18 5.10
N GLY A 59 12.20 -17.94 6.08
CA GLY A 59 12.60 -17.81 7.47
C GLY A 59 12.04 -18.95 8.31
N PRO A 60 12.43 -19.03 9.60
CA PRO A 60 12.04 -20.14 10.49
C PRO A 60 10.52 -20.21 10.72
N ARG A 61 9.80 -19.11 10.49
CA ARG A 61 8.36 -18.96 10.77
C ARG A 61 7.61 -18.19 9.66
N THR A 62 8.19 -18.10 8.47
CA THR A 62 7.62 -17.37 7.33
C THR A 62 7.68 -18.20 6.06
N LYS A 63 6.51 -18.48 5.52
CA LYS A 63 6.30 -18.99 4.16
C LYS A 63 5.72 -17.89 3.29
N ILE A 64 6.12 -17.88 2.03
CA ILE A 64 5.50 -17.06 1.00
C ILE A 64 4.73 -17.99 0.08
N TYR A 65 3.45 -17.69 -0.08
CA TYR A 65 2.52 -18.36 -0.97
C TYR A 65 2.19 -17.47 -2.16
N SER A 66 1.94 -18.07 -3.31
CA SER A 66 1.29 -17.43 -4.46
C SER A 66 0.67 -18.50 -5.35
N GLU A 67 0.01 -18.13 -6.45
CA GLU A 67 -0.27 -19.08 -7.54
C GLU A 67 1.01 -19.83 -7.90
N ALA A 68 0.90 -21.13 -8.19
CA ALA A 68 2.00 -22.08 -8.43
C ALA A 68 2.77 -21.83 -9.74
N VAL A 69 3.02 -20.57 -10.06
CA VAL A 69 3.88 -20.08 -11.14
C VAL A 69 5.28 -19.84 -10.56
N PRO A 70 6.31 -20.64 -10.94
CA PRO A 70 7.64 -20.56 -10.32
C PRO A 70 8.25 -19.16 -10.32
N GLY A 71 8.05 -18.39 -11.40
CA GLY A 71 8.61 -17.04 -11.53
C GLY A 71 8.09 -16.04 -10.49
N VAL A 72 6.82 -16.15 -10.07
CA VAL A 72 6.23 -15.25 -9.06
C VAL A 72 6.72 -15.65 -7.66
N LEU A 73 6.72 -16.95 -7.35
CA LEU A 73 7.18 -17.46 -6.07
C LEU A 73 8.65 -17.11 -5.79
N ASP A 74 9.52 -17.29 -6.77
CA ASP A 74 10.96 -17.02 -6.60
C ASP A 74 11.24 -15.51 -6.50
N ALA A 75 10.50 -14.69 -7.25
CA ALA A 75 10.59 -13.23 -7.15
C ALA A 75 10.12 -12.72 -5.79
N ALA A 76 8.98 -13.21 -5.29
CA ALA A 76 8.45 -12.88 -3.97
C ALA A 76 9.39 -13.35 -2.85
N ALA A 77 9.94 -14.56 -2.97
CA ALA A 77 10.90 -15.10 -2.01
C ALA A 77 12.18 -14.28 -1.91
N LYS A 78 12.67 -13.79 -3.05
CA LYS A 78 13.80 -12.85 -3.07
C LYS A 78 13.43 -11.52 -2.40
N GLU A 79 12.31 -10.93 -2.81
CA GLU A 79 11.82 -9.63 -2.32
C GLU A 79 11.68 -9.60 -0.80
N PHE A 80 11.10 -10.65 -0.21
CA PHE A 80 10.75 -10.70 1.21
C PHE A 80 11.71 -11.54 2.06
N SER A 81 12.92 -11.79 1.55
CA SER A 81 13.95 -12.57 2.26
C SER A 81 14.39 -11.96 3.60
N GLY A 82 14.22 -10.65 3.80
CA GLY A 82 14.51 -9.94 5.04
C GLY A 82 13.45 -10.02 6.14
N THR A 83 12.35 -10.76 5.93
CA THR A 83 11.18 -10.75 6.84
C THR A 83 11.50 -11.15 8.27
N GLU A 84 12.31 -12.19 8.49
CA GLU A 84 12.64 -12.64 9.85
C GLU A 84 13.40 -11.57 10.66
N GLU A 85 14.24 -10.78 10.03
CA GLU A 85 14.95 -9.69 10.72
C GLU A 85 13.97 -8.61 11.17
N MET A 86 12.99 -8.26 10.33
CA MET A 86 11.93 -7.33 10.71
C MET A 86 11.09 -7.87 11.88
N ILE A 87 10.77 -9.17 11.89
CA ILE A 87 10.03 -9.79 13.02
C ILE A 87 10.83 -9.66 14.32
N LYS A 88 12.11 -10.00 14.32
CA LYS A 88 12.97 -9.88 15.52
C LYS A 88 13.07 -8.45 16.03
N VAL A 89 13.21 -7.48 15.13
CA VAL A 89 13.19 -6.06 15.47
C VAL A 89 11.85 -5.66 16.09
N GLY A 90 10.73 -6.06 15.46
CA GLY A 90 9.38 -5.85 15.98
C GLY A 90 9.21 -6.44 17.37
N GLU A 91 9.68 -7.67 17.60
CA GLU A 91 9.64 -8.33 18.91
C GLU A 91 10.45 -7.57 19.97
N GLY A 92 11.63 -7.07 19.60
CA GLY A 92 12.48 -6.28 20.48
C GLY A 92 11.88 -4.92 20.85
N LEU A 93 11.04 -4.34 19.97
CA LEU A 93 10.40 -3.04 20.20
C LEU A 93 9.06 -3.16 20.93
N PHE A 94 8.24 -4.17 20.59
CA PHE A 94 6.82 -4.22 20.96
C PHE A 94 6.42 -5.44 21.79
N GLY A 95 7.37 -6.35 22.06
CA GLY A 95 7.14 -7.58 22.82
C GLY A 95 6.93 -8.81 21.93
N PRO A 96 6.72 -10.00 22.52
CA PRO A 96 6.69 -11.28 21.79
C PRO A 96 5.69 -11.30 20.61
N TYR A 97 6.04 -12.03 19.55
CA TYR A 97 5.13 -12.29 18.44
C TYR A 97 4.20 -13.47 18.76
N GLU A 98 2.92 -13.19 19.00
CA GLU A 98 1.93 -14.14 19.57
C GLU A 98 1.20 -15.03 18.54
N TRP A 99 1.57 -14.96 17.26
CA TRP A 99 0.79 -15.59 16.17
C TRP A 99 1.43 -16.85 15.58
N GLU A 100 2.52 -17.36 16.16
CA GLU A 100 3.27 -18.57 15.74
C GLU A 100 3.98 -18.43 14.38
N ARG A 101 3.22 -18.12 13.31
CA ARG A 101 3.72 -17.91 11.94
C ARG A 101 3.41 -16.49 11.47
N PHE A 102 4.26 -15.98 10.59
CA PHE A 102 4.01 -14.75 9.83
C PHE A 102 4.20 -15.10 8.36
N ASP A 103 3.18 -15.73 7.76
CA ASP A 103 3.21 -16.10 6.35
C ASP A 103 2.67 -14.95 5.48
N LEU A 104 3.11 -14.92 4.21
CA LEU A 104 2.72 -13.93 3.22
C LEU A 104 2.02 -14.65 2.05
N LEU A 105 0.88 -14.16 1.59
CA LEU A 105 0.20 -14.64 0.39
C LEU A 105 0.17 -13.53 -0.67
N VAL A 106 0.93 -13.70 -1.74
CA VAL A 106 0.84 -12.85 -2.92
C VAL A 106 -0.38 -13.26 -3.73
N LEU A 107 -1.36 -12.37 -3.79
CA LEU A 107 -2.62 -12.58 -4.50
C LEU A 107 -2.48 -12.30 -6.01
N PRO A 108 -3.49 -12.70 -6.80
CA PRO A 108 -3.58 -12.28 -8.20
C PRO A 108 -3.64 -10.75 -8.38
N PRO A 109 -3.30 -10.22 -9.57
CA PRO A 109 -3.22 -8.78 -9.82
C PRO A 109 -4.49 -7.97 -9.57
N SER A 110 -5.65 -8.63 -9.46
CA SER A 110 -6.94 -7.99 -9.18
C SER A 110 -7.12 -7.52 -7.74
N PHE A 111 -6.22 -7.87 -6.81
CA PHE A 111 -6.28 -7.42 -5.43
C PHE A 111 -6.14 -5.88 -5.32
N PRO A 112 -7.09 -5.18 -4.67
CA PRO A 112 -7.18 -3.72 -4.79
C PRO A 112 -6.27 -2.94 -3.82
N TYR A 113 -5.77 -3.58 -2.75
CA TYR A 113 -4.98 -2.95 -1.68
C TYR A 113 -3.48 -3.27 -1.78
N GLY A 114 -2.64 -2.58 -1.00
CA GLY A 114 -1.21 -2.90 -0.90
C GLY A 114 -0.96 -4.19 -0.14
N GLY A 115 -1.53 -4.28 1.06
CA GLY A 115 -1.59 -5.47 1.90
C GLY A 115 -2.87 -5.52 2.73
N MET A 116 -3.03 -6.61 3.48
CA MET A 116 -4.05 -6.79 4.52
C MET A 116 -3.47 -7.68 5.62
N GLU A 117 -3.62 -7.23 6.87
CA GLU A 117 -2.90 -7.71 8.05
C GLU A 117 -3.43 -9.01 8.65
N ASN A 118 -4.05 -9.87 7.82
CA ASN A 118 -4.72 -11.07 8.28
C ASN A 118 -3.76 -11.94 9.13
N PRO A 119 -4.10 -12.21 10.41
CA PRO A 119 -3.17 -12.87 11.32
C PRO A 119 -2.67 -14.20 10.76
N ARG A 120 -1.37 -14.44 10.93
CA ARG A 120 -0.63 -15.59 10.40
C ARG A 120 -0.49 -15.65 8.87
N MET A 121 -1.23 -14.87 8.09
CA MET A 121 -1.25 -14.94 6.63
C MET A 121 -1.56 -13.58 6.00
N VAL A 122 -0.57 -12.69 5.98
CA VAL A 122 -0.71 -11.36 5.37
C VAL A 122 -1.00 -11.51 3.87
N PHE A 123 -2.04 -10.86 3.38
CA PHE A 123 -2.33 -10.82 1.94
C PHE A 123 -1.59 -9.64 1.32
N LEU A 124 -0.94 -9.84 0.18
CA LEU A 124 -0.16 -8.82 -0.53
C LEU A 124 -0.59 -8.74 -1.99
N ALA A 125 -0.62 -7.53 -2.54
CA ALA A 125 -0.70 -7.35 -3.98
C ALA A 125 0.63 -7.77 -4.65
N PRO A 126 0.60 -8.32 -5.88
CA PRO A 126 1.82 -8.69 -6.60
C PRO A 126 2.68 -7.47 -6.96
N THR A 127 2.08 -6.28 -7.00
CA THR A 127 2.79 -5.01 -7.24
C THR A 127 3.73 -4.62 -6.10
N VAL A 128 3.65 -5.26 -4.94
CA VAL A 128 4.63 -5.10 -3.85
C VAL A 128 5.96 -5.77 -4.20
N ILE A 129 6.00 -6.68 -5.18
CA ILE A 129 7.24 -7.29 -5.68
C ILE A 129 7.91 -6.32 -6.66
N LYS A 130 8.82 -5.50 -6.14
CA LYS A 130 9.52 -4.47 -6.93
C LYS A 130 10.79 -4.98 -7.60
N GLY A 131 11.43 -5.99 -7.01
CA GLY A 131 12.66 -6.62 -7.48
C GLY A 131 13.95 -6.02 -6.89
N ASP A 132 13.81 -5.06 -5.98
CA ASP A 132 14.90 -4.32 -5.32
C ASP A 132 14.82 -4.39 -3.77
N LEU A 133 13.95 -5.25 -3.23
CA LEU A 133 13.70 -5.46 -1.79
C LEU A 133 12.92 -4.33 -1.10
N THR A 134 12.63 -3.21 -1.77
CA THR A 134 11.94 -2.08 -1.15
C THR A 134 10.46 -2.38 -0.87
N GLY A 135 9.89 -3.40 -1.51
CA GLY A 135 8.55 -3.91 -1.20
C GLY A 135 8.42 -4.41 0.24
N ALA A 136 9.53 -4.75 0.90
CA ALA A 136 9.54 -5.18 2.29
C ALA A 136 9.03 -4.10 3.28
N GLN A 137 8.98 -2.81 2.89
CA GLN A 137 8.38 -1.78 3.73
C GLN A 137 6.87 -2.01 3.95
N VAL A 138 6.14 -2.47 2.93
CA VAL A 138 4.73 -2.86 3.09
C VAL A 138 4.65 -4.01 4.09
N VAL A 139 5.54 -5.00 4.00
CA VAL A 139 5.60 -6.11 4.97
C VAL A 139 5.88 -5.62 6.39
N ALA A 140 6.67 -4.55 6.58
CA ALA A 140 6.89 -3.96 7.90
C ALA A 140 5.60 -3.34 8.50
N HIS A 141 4.75 -2.75 7.65
CA HIS A 141 3.44 -2.22 8.06
C HIS A 141 2.51 -3.37 8.50
N GLU A 142 2.37 -4.39 7.67
CA GLU A 142 1.53 -5.56 7.97
C GLU A 142 2.06 -6.35 9.19
N LEU A 143 3.38 -6.37 9.37
CA LEU A 143 4.00 -6.93 10.57
C LEU A 143 3.63 -6.12 11.81
N ALA A 144 3.72 -4.79 11.77
CA ALA A 144 3.39 -3.93 12.90
C ALA A 144 1.94 -4.14 13.39
N HIS A 145 1.00 -4.39 12.47
CA HIS A 145 -0.37 -4.72 12.81
C HIS A 145 -0.53 -5.95 13.72
N SER A 146 0.46 -6.86 13.72
CA SER A 146 0.49 -8.02 14.62
C SER A 146 0.41 -7.60 16.10
N TRP A 147 0.84 -6.39 16.45
CA TRP A 147 0.65 -5.78 17.77
C TRP A 147 -0.47 -4.73 17.74
N THR A 148 -0.50 -3.87 16.72
CA THR A 148 -1.37 -2.68 16.65
C THR A 148 -2.48 -2.89 15.63
N GLY A 149 -3.61 -3.43 16.08
CA GLY A 149 -4.74 -3.82 15.22
C GLY A 149 -5.18 -5.24 15.55
N ASN A 150 -4.25 -6.20 15.48
CA ASN A 150 -4.56 -7.61 15.70
C ASN A 150 -4.63 -7.97 17.19
N LEU A 151 -3.69 -7.51 18.01
CA LEU A 151 -3.74 -7.68 19.48
C LEU A 151 -4.51 -6.55 20.15
N ILE A 152 -4.26 -5.30 19.75
CA ILE A 152 -4.96 -4.11 20.24
C ILE A 152 -5.82 -3.57 19.10
N THR A 153 -7.11 -3.88 19.11
CA THR A 153 -8.05 -3.50 18.04
C THR A 153 -8.89 -2.28 18.43
N ASN A 154 -9.11 -1.36 17.48
CA ASN A 154 -10.13 -0.33 17.60
C ASN A 154 -11.53 -0.93 17.83
N LYS A 155 -12.31 -0.33 18.76
CA LYS A 155 -13.65 -0.84 19.08
C LYS A 155 -14.68 -0.58 17.97
N THR A 156 -14.55 0.55 17.28
CA THR A 156 -15.39 0.96 16.15
C THR A 156 -14.51 1.69 15.13
N ASN A 157 -14.98 1.79 13.87
CA ASN A 157 -14.22 2.46 12.80
C ASN A 157 -14.04 3.97 13.02
N ASP A 158 -14.84 4.60 13.89
CA ASP A 158 -14.62 5.98 14.33
C ASP A 158 -13.23 6.17 14.96
N HIS A 159 -12.67 5.09 15.51
CA HIS A 159 -11.34 5.02 16.13
C HIS A 159 -10.30 4.30 15.27
N PHE A 160 -10.51 4.20 13.95
CA PHE A 160 -9.61 3.49 13.04
C PHE A 160 -8.15 3.97 13.10
N TRP A 161 -7.92 5.25 13.44
CA TRP A 161 -6.57 5.77 13.67
C TRP A 161 -5.80 5.07 14.79
N LEU A 162 -6.46 4.39 15.73
CA LEU A 162 -5.79 3.57 16.75
C LEU A 162 -5.15 2.31 16.15
N ASN A 163 -5.68 1.79 15.05
CA ASN A 163 -4.98 0.76 14.29
C ASN A 163 -3.90 1.45 13.45
N GLU A 164 -4.33 2.23 12.45
CA GLU A 164 -3.43 2.70 11.40
C GLU A 164 -2.36 3.67 11.87
N GLY A 165 -2.72 4.64 12.71
CA GLY A 165 -1.76 5.62 13.22
C GLY A 165 -0.69 4.98 14.11
N ILE A 166 -1.08 4.00 14.94
CA ILE A 166 -0.14 3.28 15.79
C ILE A 166 0.71 2.31 14.96
N THR A 167 0.11 1.63 13.97
CA THR A 167 0.85 0.79 13.01
C THR A 167 1.85 1.60 12.21
N THR A 168 1.49 2.73 11.62
CA THR A 168 2.43 3.59 10.88
C THR A 168 3.56 4.09 11.79
N TYR A 169 3.30 4.35 13.07
CA TYR A 169 4.36 4.64 14.04
C TYR A 169 5.28 3.43 14.25
N ALA A 170 4.70 2.25 14.52
CA ALA A 170 5.47 1.03 14.77
C ALA A 170 6.29 0.60 13.53
N GLU A 171 5.70 0.64 12.34
CA GLU A 171 6.35 0.45 11.04
C GLU A 171 7.58 1.34 10.91
N ARG A 172 7.43 2.66 11.11
CA ARG A 172 8.54 3.60 10.98
C ARG A 172 9.65 3.36 12.00
N ARG A 173 9.34 2.85 13.20
CA ARG A 173 10.37 2.42 14.17
C ARG A 173 11.10 1.14 13.74
N ILE A 174 10.39 0.18 13.15
CA ILE A 174 11.00 -1.02 12.56
C ILE A 174 11.90 -0.62 11.40
N VAL A 175 11.41 0.21 10.48
CA VAL A 175 12.19 0.73 9.35
C VAL A 175 13.40 1.53 9.83
N GLU A 176 13.28 2.38 10.85
CA GLU A 176 14.42 3.11 11.44
C GLU A 176 15.49 2.15 11.95
N ALA A 177 15.10 1.08 12.64
CA ALA A 177 16.03 0.12 13.20
C ALA A 177 16.72 -0.76 12.14
N VAL A 178 16.01 -1.08 11.05
CA VAL A 178 16.53 -1.95 9.97
C VAL A 178 17.29 -1.16 8.90
N GLN A 179 16.77 0.01 8.50
CA GLN A 179 17.24 0.78 7.35
C GLN A 179 17.89 2.12 7.74
N GLY A 180 17.86 2.48 9.03
CA GLY A 180 18.51 3.68 9.55
C GLY A 180 17.63 4.93 9.60
N LYS A 181 18.16 5.95 10.28
CA LYS A 181 17.43 7.18 10.61
C LYS A 181 17.09 8.06 9.41
N GLU A 182 17.98 8.12 8.42
CA GLU A 182 17.78 8.94 7.23
C GLU A 182 16.62 8.43 6.38
N ARG A 183 16.53 7.10 6.22
CA ARG A 183 15.40 6.44 5.55
C ARG A 183 14.10 6.64 6.31
N ALA A 184 14.11 6.48 7.63
CA ALA A 184 12.94 6.77 8.45
C ALA A 184 12.50 8.24 8.33
N ALA A 185 13.44 9.19 8.34
CA ALA A 185 13.15 10.60 8.15
C ALA A 185 12.55 10.90 6.76
N LEU A 186 13.07 10.27 5.69
CA LEU A 186 12.48 10.35 4.35
C LEU A 186 11.03 9.85 4.36
N ASN A 187 10.75 8.68 4.93
CA ASN A 187 9.40 8.12 5.00
C ASN A 187 8.44 9.03 5.79
N ILE A 188 8.91 9.65 6.87
CA ILE A 188 8.12 10.63 7.64
C ILE A 188 7.84 11.88 6.79
N GLY A 189 8.84 12.37 6.04
CA GLY A 189 8.69 13.51 5.12
C GLY A 189 7.69 13.25 4.00
N ILE A 190 7.76 12.08 3.36
CA ILE A 190 6.79 11.63 2.36
C ILE A 190 5.39 11.54 2.98
N GLY A 191 5.25 10.93 4.16
CA GLY A 191 3.97 10.84 4.87
C GLY A 191 3.36 12.21 5.18
N TRP A 192 4.18 13.18 5.58
CA TRP A 192 3.74 14.56 5.79
C TRP A 192 3.25 15.23 4.51
N LYS A 193 3.98 15.10 3.40
CA LYS A 193 3.54 15.60 2.08
C LYS A 193 2.16 15.05 1.73
N LEU A 194 1.96 13.73 1.87
CA LEU A 194 0.70 13.07 1.55
C LEU A 194 -0.44 13.50 2.49
N LEU A 195 -0.14 13.76 3.76
CA LEU A 195 -1.11 14.31 4.72
C LEU A 195 -1.57 15.70 4.28
N VAL A 196 -0.64 16.58 3.89
CA VAL A 196 -0.96 17.94 3.40
C VAL A 196 -1.82 17.87 2.13
N GLU A 197 -1.54 16.94 1.22
CA GLU A 197 -2.37 16.71 0.03
C GLU A 197 -3.80 16.28 0.39
N ASP A 198 -3.97 15.39 1.38
CA ASP A 198 -5.30 15.00 1.85
C ASP A 198 -6.04 16.16 2.55
N MET A 199 -5.34 17.05 3.24
CA MET A 199 -5.95 18.28 3.77
C MET A 199 -6.51 19.15 2.65
N GLU A 200 -5.75 19.35 1.57
CA GLU A 200 -6.21 20.11 0.41
C GLU A 200 -7.37 19.41 -0.32
N ARG A 201 -7.31 18.07 -0.45
CA ARG A 201 -8.39 17.26 -1.03
C ARG A 201 -9.71 17.44 -0.27
N PHE A 202 -9.65 17.54 1.05
CA PHE A 202 -10.81 17.66 1.92
C PHE A 202 -11.11 19.10 2.36
N LYS A 203 -10.55 20.12 1.73
CA LYS A 203 -10.79 21.54 2.10
C LYS A 203 -12.27 21.94 2.16
N ASP A 204 -13.09 21.32 1.32
CA ASP A 204 -14.54 21.57 1.25
C ASP A 204 -15.35 20.66 2.20
N ASN A 205 -14.71 19.66 2.83
CA ASN A 205 -15.31 18.78 3.84
C ASN A 205 -14.27 18.36 4.90
N MET A 206 -13.84 19.33 5.70
CA MET A 206 -12.77 19.15 6.68
C MET A 206 -13.10 18.15 7.80
N GLU A 207 -14.35 17.72 7.97
CA GLU A 207 -14.73 16.71 8.96
C GLU A 207 -14.00 15.38 8.74
N PHE A 208 -13.66 15.05 7.48
CA PHE A 208 -12.89 13.85 7.12
C PHE A 208 -11.41 13.93 7.49
N THR A 209 -10.94 15.09 7.97
CA THR A 209 -9.55 15.28 8.43
C THR A 209 -9.36 15.06 9.93
N LYS A 210 -10.44 14.72 10.67
CA LYS A 210 -10.38 14.35 12.09
C LYS A 210 -9.79 12.95 12.26
N LEU A 211 -9.08 12.70 13.36
CA LEU A 211 -8.67 11.33 13.69
C LEU A 211 -9.85 10.49 14.16
N LYS A 212 -10.66 11.06 15.06
CA LYS A 212 -11.92 10.48 15.48
C LYS A 212 -13.00 10.93 14.52
N THR A 213 -13.34 10.06 13.58
CA THR A 213 -14.38 10.33 12.57
C THR A 213 -15.75 9.88 13.09
N ASN A 214 -16.81 10.23 12.36
CA ASN A 214 -18.13 9.61 12.50
C ASN A 214 -18.50 9.00 11.15
N GLN A 215 -18.46 7.67 11.07
CA GLN A 215 -18.70 6.96 9.81
C GLN A 215 -20.15 6.48 9.65
N GLN A 216 -21.05 6.86 10.56
CA GLN A 216 -22.44 6.42 10.48
C GLN A 216 -23.13 6.98 9.22
N GLY A 217 -23.52 6.09 8.31
CA GLY A 217 -24.19 6.46 7.06
C GLY A 217 -23.28 7.10 6.02
N VAL A 218 -21.97 7.04 6.22
CA VAL A 218 -20.96 7.52 5.26
C VAL A 218 -20.41 6.33 4.49
N ASP A 219 -20.27 6.47 3.17
CA ASP A 219 -19.59 5.44 2.38
C ASP A 219 -18.11 5.39 2.79
N PRO A 220 -17.57 4.21 3.19
CA PRO A 220 -16.15 4.08 3.52
C PRO A 220 -15.21 4.60 2.42
N ASP A 221 -15.61 4.52 1.14
CA ASP A 221 -14.81 5.02 0.01
C ASP A 221 -14.69 6.55 -0.01
N ASP A 222 -15.67 7.28 0.53
CA ASP A 222 -15.67 8.75 0.61
C ASP A 222 -14.69 9.28 1.66
N VAL A 223 -14.49 8.52 2.73
CA VAL A 223 -13.61 8.88 3.86
C VAL A 223 -12.22 8.26 3.77
N TYR A 224 -12.04 7.24 2.93
CA TYR A 224 -10.76 6.58 2.75
C TYR A 224 -9.67 7.58 2.33
N SER A 225 -8.65 7.67 3.17
CA SER A 225 -7.56 8.64 3.05
C SER A 225 -6.38 8.21 3.92
N ARG A 226 -5.29 8.97 3.83
CA ARG A 226 -4.08 8.78 4.64
C ARG A 226 -4.17 9.55 5.97
N VAL A 227 -5.29 10.22 6.26
CA VAL A 227 -5.50 10.94 7.51
C VAL A 227 -5.33 10.04 8.75
N PRO A 228 -6.04 8.90 8.91
CA PRO A 228 -5.89 8.07 10.11
C PRO A 228 -4.48 7.50 10.28
N TYR A 229 -3.77 7.26 9.18
CA TYR A 229 -2.39 6.80 9.13
C TYR A 229 -1.43 7.91 9.55
N GLU A 230 -1.38 8.99 8.78
CA GLU A 230 -0.35 10.02 8.88
C GLU A 230 -0.62 11.02 10.01
N LYS A 231 -1.85 11.48 10.19
CA LYS A 231 -2.16 12.33 11.34
C LYS A 231 -2.07 11.54 12.65
N GLY A 232 -2.41 10.24 12.61
CA GLY A 232 -2.28 9.34 13.75
C GLY A 232 -0.82 9.10 14.12
N PHE A 233 0.03 8.86 13.13
CA PHE A 233 1.48 8.86 13.29
C PHE A 233 1.99 10.17 13.90
N GLN A 234 1.61 11.32 13.31
CA GLN A 234 2.09 12.64 13.75
C GLN A 234 1.72 12.90 15.21
N PHE A 235 0.56 12.41 15.65
CA PHE A 235 0.14 12.51 17.04
C PHE A 235 1.08 11.74 17.98
N LEU A 236 1.41 10.49 17.66
CA LEU A 236 2.32 9.66 18.45
C LEU A 236 3.75 10.19 18.41
N TRP A 237 4.19 10.67 17.25
CA TRP A 237 5.50 11.28 17.06
C TRP A 237 5.65 12.57 17.88
N ARG A 238 4.58 13.36 17.97
CA ARG A 238 4.49 14.55 18.84
C ARG A 238 4.52 14.19 20.32
N ILE A 239 3.86 13.10 20.72
CA ILE A 239 3.94 12.57 22.10
C ILE A 239 5.38 12.15 22.41
N GLU A 240 6.01 11.34 21.54
CA GLU A 240 7.39 10.87 21.73
C GLU A 240 8.37 12.01 22.01
N ARG A 241 8.32 13.07 21.20
CA ARG A 241 9.32 14.15 21.23
C ARG A 241 9.08 15.17 22.33
N GLN A 242 7.84 15.32 22.77
CA GLN A 242 7.43 16.41 23.62
C GLN A 242 6.40 15.96 24.67
N ALA A 243 6.55 14.74 25.21
CA ALA A 243 5.65 14.15 26.21
C ALA A 243 5.47 15.01 27.48
N LYS A 244 6.46 15.85 27.81
CA LYS A 244 6.43 16.76 28.96
C LYS A 244 5.65 18.05 28.71
N ASN A 245 5.38 18.37 27.45
CA ASN A 245 4.62 19.55 27.08
C ASN A 245 3.12 19.23 27.15
N HIS A 246 2.30 20.25 27.40
CA HIS A 246 0.85 20.08 27.27
C HIS A 246 0.50 19.67 25.83
N ILE A 247 -0.41 18.70 25.69
CA ILE A 247 -0.95 18.23 24.42
C ILE A 247 -2.47 18.32 24.53
N ASP A 248 -3.08 19.11 23.65
CA ASP A 248 -4.54 19.21 23.58
C ASP A 248 -5.09 17.99 22.84
N LEU A 249 -5.49 16.98 23.61
CA LEU A 249 -6.04 15.73 23.08
C LEU A 249 -7.28 15.97 22.22
N LYS A 250 -8.09 17.00 22.53
CA LYS A 250 -9.30 17.28 21.78
C LYS A 250 -8.98 17.87 20.41
N VAL A 251 -7.99 18.76 20.33
CA VAL A 251 -7.52 19.31 19.04
C VAL A 251 -6.95 18.19 18.16
N TRP A 252 -6.15 17.29 18.72
CA TRP A 252 -5.57 16.17 17.97
C TRP A 252 -6.62 15.18 17.49
N THR A 253 -7.55 14.79 18.36
CA THR A 253 -8.51 13.71 18.06
C THR A 253 -9.76 14.19 17.33
N GLU A 254 -10.34 15.31 17.74
CA GLU A 254 -11.64 15.83 17.27
C GLU A 254 -11.50 17.10 16.42
N GLY A 255 -10.30 17.70 16.35
CA GLY A 255 -10.01 18.87 15.53
C GLY A 255 -9.77 18.53 14.05
N THR A 256 -10.19 19.42 13.17
CA THR A 256 -9.96 19.35 11.72
C THR A 256 -8.58 19.90 11.35
N GLY A 257 -8.03 19.49 10.22
CA GLY A 257 -6.76 19.96 9.71
C GLY A 257 -5.55 19.38 10.45
N ILE A 258 -4.37 19.89 10.14
CA ILE A 258 -3.15 19.57 10.88
C ILE A 258 -3.10 20.44 12.14
N PRO A 259 -2.96 19.85 13.36
CA PRO A 259 -2.86 20.62 14.59
C PRO A 259 -1.69 21.62 14.58
N PRO A 260 -1.83 22.82 15.18
CA PRO A 260 -0.77 23.85 15.16
C PRO A 260 0.54 23.43 15.85
N ASP A 261 0.49 22.45 16.75
CA ASP A 261 1.66 21.91 17.44
C ASP A 261 2.15 20.59 16.84
N ALA A 262 1.63 20.20 15.66
CA ALA A 262 2.21 19.15 14.84
C ALA A 262 3.60 19.58 14.35
N MET A 263 4.52 18.62 14.31
CA MET A 263 5.89 18.87 13.93
C MET A 263 6.08 18.58 12.45
N GLU A 264 6.45 19.59 11.67
CA GLU A 264 6.87 19.36 10.29
C GLU A 264 8.21 18.61 10.29
N PRO A 265 8.31 17.46 9.60
CA PRO A 265 9.53 16.67 9.58
C PRO A 265 10.60 17.30 8.69
N ALA A 266 11.86 17.09 9.08
CA ALA A 266 13.03 17.44 8.28
C ALA A 266 13.68 16.15 7.75
N SER A 267 14.00 16.15 6.46
CA SER A 267 14.74 15.08 5.78
C SER A 267 15.63 15.72 4.71
N ASP A 268 16.94 15.51 4.83
CA ASP A 268 17.92 16.05 3.88
C ASP A 268 17.72 15.40 2.49
N ILE A 269 17.51 14.09 2.44
CA ILE A 269 17.19 13.35 1.21
C ILE A 269 15.95 13.94 0.53
N TYR A 270 14.88 14.18 1.29
CA TYR A 270 13.66 14.78 0.75
C TYR A 270 13.94 16.18 0.17
N ALA A 271 14.66 17.03 0.91
CA ALA A 271 14.97 18.39 0.49
C ALA A 271 15.84 18.43 -0.77
N GLU A 272 16.85 17.55 -0.87
CA GLU A 272 17.72 17.43 -2.03
C GLU A 272 16.95 17.01 -3.29
N ILE A 273 16.09 15.98 -3.18
CA ILE A 273 15.28 15.49 -4.30
C ILE A 273 14.31 16.56 -4.79
N VAL A 274 13.61 17.24 -3.86
CA VAL A 274 12.69 18.32 -4.21
C VAL A 274 13.43 19.51 -4.82
N SER A 275 14.63 19.83 -4.34
CA SER A 275 15.48 20.86 -4.95
C SER A 275 15.82 20.50 -6.39
N LEU A 276 16.27 19.26 -6.63
CA LEU A 276 16.62 18.78 -7.97
C LEU A 276 15.42 18.75 -8.93
N ALA A 277 14.24 18.36 -8.44
CA ALA A 277 13.00 18.40 -9.21
C ALA A 277 12.63 19.83 -9.63
N ASN A 278 12.85 20.82 -8.75
CA ASN A 278 12.60 22.23 -9.05
C ASN A 278 13.54 22.80 -10.12
N GLU A 279 14.72 22.22 -10.33
CA GLU A 279 15.66 22.64 -11.38
C GLU A 279 15.25 22.17 -12.78
N PHE A 280 14.30 21.24 -12.87
CA PHE A 280 13.74 20.82 -14.15
C PHE A 280 13.12 21.97 -14.95
N LYS A 281 12.64 23.02 -14.27
CA LYS A 281 12.10 24.25 -14.89
C LYS A 281 13.12 25.01 -15.74
N VAL A 282 14.41 24.87 -15.45
CA VAL A 282 15.50 25.47 -16.24
C VAL A 282 16.17 24.46 -17.18
N GLY A 283 15.55 23.29 -17.37
CA GLY A 283 16.01 22.24 -18.27
C GLY A 283 17.09 21.33 -17.70
N ARG A 284 17.44 21.44 -16.40
CA ARG A 284 18.37 20.52 -15.75
C ARG A 284 17.64 19.22 -15.39
N MET A 285 18.15 18.10 -15.88
CA MET A 285 17.73 16.75 -15.47
C MET A 285 18.81 16.10 -14.60
N PRO A 286 18.43 15.23 -13.65
CA PRO A 286 19.38 14.46 -12.88
C PRO A 286 20.28 13.63 -13.80
N ASN A 287 21.57 13.58 -13.47
CA ASN A 287 22.51 12.69 -14.10
C ASN A 287 22.52 11.29 -13.44
N GLU A 288 23.19 10.33 -14.09
CA GLU A 288 23.21 8.93 -13.62
C GLU A 288 23.86 8.78 -12.26
N ASP A 289 24.90 9.56 -11.96
CA ASP A 289 25.60 9.51 -10.67
C ASP A 289 24.73 10.09 -9.53
N GLU A 290 23.97 11.15 -9.80
CA GLU A 290 23.06 11.78 -8.81
C GLU A 290 21.92 10.87 -8.36
N VAL A 291 21.54 9.92 -9.21
CA VAL A 291 20.40 9.00 -8.98
C VAL A 291 20.84 7.55 -8.84
N ALA A 292 22.15 7.29 -8.73
CA ALA A 292 22.71 5.95 -8.66
C ALA A 292 22.15 5.17 -7.45
N ASP A 293 21.94 5.87 -6.33
CA ASP A 293 21.43 5.30 -5.08
C ASP A 293 19.91 5.47 -4.91
N TRP A 294 19.20 6.00 -5.91
CA TRP A 294 17.76 6.20 -5.81
C TRP A 294 17.00 4.88 -5.96
N GLY A 295 16.18 4.57 -4.97
CA GLY A 295 15.14 3.54 -5.05
C GLY A 295 13.86 4.08 -5.68
N GLY A 296 12.80 3.27 -5.61
CA GLY A 296 11.49 3.65 -6.14
C GLY A 296 10.90 4.91 -5.50
N GLN A 297 11.07 5.07 -4.18
CA GLN A 297 10.51 6.20 -3.43
C GLN A 297 11.15 7.53 -3.83
N GLU A 298 12.46 7.56 -4.02
CA GLU A 298 13.18 8.76 -4.44
C GLU A 298 12.75 9.18 -5.86
N TRP A 299 12.62 8.21 -6.76
CA TRP A 299 12.12 8.46 -8.11
C TRP A 299 10.67 8.96 -8.14
N GLU A 300 9.79 8.34 -7.37
CA GLU A 300 8.40 8.79 -7.22
C GLU A 300 8.36 10.22 -6.66
N LEU A 301 9.09 10.48 -5.58
CA LEU A 301 9.18 11.81 -4.98
C LEU A 301 9.68 12.87 -5.97
N TYR A 302 10.71 12.53 -6.77
CA TYR A 302 11.22 13.42 -7.81
C TYR A 302 10.16 13.74 -8.86
N LEU A 303 9.51 12.71 -9.41
CA LEU A 303 8.51 12.84 -10.47
C LEU A 303 7.28 13.63 -10.01
N GLU A 304 6.82 13.42 -8.79
CA GLU A 304 5.68 14.15 -8.21
C GLU A 304 5.97 15.62 -7.90
N ASN A 305 7.25 15.98 -7.75
CA ASN A 305 7.68 17.36 -7.48
C ASN A 305 8.19 18.09 -8.73
N LEU A 306 8.08 17.48 -9.91
CA LEU A 306 8.35 18.18 -11.16
C LEU A 306 7.38 19.36 -11.37
N PRO A 307 7.79 20.39 -12.13
CA PRO A 307 6.92 21.52 -12.45
C PRO A 307 5.58 21.07 -13.06
N LYS A 308 4.49 21.79 -12.77
CA LYS A 308 3.15 21.47 -13.31
C LYS A 308 3.07 21.52 -14.85
N SER A 309 3.98 22.22 -15.50
CA SER A 309 4.07 22.33 -16.95
C SER A 309 5.40 21.76 -17.40
N VAL A 310 5.35 20.61 -18.05
CA VAL A 310 6.49 19.92 -18.65
C VAL A 310 6.19 19.68 -20.12
N GLU A 311 7.15 19.95 -20.99
CA GLU A 311 7.00 19.75 -22.43
C GLU A 311 7.16 18.27 -22.79
N ALA A 312 6.42 17.79 -23.80
CA ALA A 312 6.49 16.40 -24.25
C ALA A 312 7.92 15.97 -24.65
N SER A 313 8.74 16.89 -25.19
CA SER A 313 10.15 16.63 -25.53
C SER A 313 11.02 16.41 -24.29
N GLN A 314 10.71 17.06 -23.16
CA GLN A 314 11.42 16.88 -21.91
C GLN A 314 11.06 15.53 -21.26
N VAL A 315 9.80 15.10 -21.36
CA VAL A 315 9.38 13.75 -20.92
C VAL A 315 10.15 12.67 -21.69
N LEU A 316 10.23 12.80 -23.02
CA LEU A 316 10.99 11.86 -23.87
C LEU A 316 12.47 11.83 -23.51
N ALA A 317 13.09 12.99 -23.27
CA ALA A 317 14.50 13.06 -22.89
C ALA A 317 14.76 12.47 -21.50
N LEU A 318 13.85 12.68 -20.54
CA LEU A 318 13.96 12.10 -19.20
C LEU A 318 13.91 10.56 -19.27
N ASP A 319 12.96 10.02 -20.02
CA ASP A 319 12.80 8.57 -20.16
C ASP A 319 13.89 7.92 -21.01
N ALA A 320 14.39 8.60 -22.04
CA ALA A 320 15.52 8.11 -22.82
C ALA A 320 16.77 7.93 -21.96
N ARG A 321 16.91 8.74 -20.89
CA ARG A 321 18.04 8.65 -19.95
C ARG A 321 17.82 7.59 -18.87
N HIS A 322 16.62 7.55 -18.28
CA HIS A 322 16.39 6.81 -17.03
C HIS A 322 15.44 5.60 -17.17
N ARG A 323 14.85 5.42 -18.36
CA ARG A 323 13.95 4.30 -18.73
C ARG A 323 12.84 4.07 -17.69
N LEU A 324 12.21 5.16 -17.26
CA LEU A 324 11.19 5.19 -16.22
C LEU A 324 9.91 4.47 -16.65
N SER A 325 9.56 4.54 -17.93
CA SER A 325 8.44 3.81 -18.52
C SER A 325 8.58 2.29 -18.49
N GLU A 326 9.81 1.78 -18.36
CA GLU A 326 10.13 0.35 -18.34
C GLU A 326 10.38 -0.21 -16.93
N LYS A 327 10.30 0.63 -15.89
CA LYS A 327 10.54 0.21 -14.50
C LYS A 327 9.51 -0.84 -14.06
N LYS A 328 9.99 -1.83 -13.31
CA LYS A 328 9.15 -2.86 -12.67
C LYS A 328 8.40 -2.32 -11.44
N ASP A 329 8.96 -1.31 -10.80
CA ASP A 329 8.26 -0.60 -9.73
C ASP A 329 7.12 0.24 -10.33
N TYR A 330 5.89 -0.16 -10.02
CA TYR A 330 4.70 0.50 -10.49
C TYR A 330 4.51 1.90 -9.89
N GLU A 331 5.08 2.21 -8.72
CA GLU A 331 5.04 3.57 -8.16
C GLU A 331 5.78 4.54 -9.08
N VAL A 332 7.01 4.19 -9.48
CA VAL A 332 7.81 4.97 -10.42
C VAL A 332 7.16 5.03 -11.80
N LYS A 333 6.74 3.87 -12.33
CA LYS A 333 6.15 3.78 -13.66
C LYS A 333 4.87 4.61 -13.76
N VAL A 334 3.98 4.52 -12.77
CA VAL A 334 2.71 5.25 -12.75
C VAL A 334 2.94 6.75 -12.55
N ALA A 335 3.86 7.16 -11.66
CA ALA A 335 4.22 8.56 -11.53
C ALA A 335 4.73 9.16 -12.85
N PHE A 336 5.58 8.43 -13.57
CA PHE A 336 6.07 8.84 -14.89
C PHE A 336 4.95 8.90 -15.94
N LEU A 337 4.07 7.90 -15.99
CA LEU A 337 2.95 7.88 -16.94
C LEU A 337 1.94 9.00 -16.67
N GLN A 338 1.71 9.38 -15.42
CA GLN A 338 0.91 10.56 -15.07
C GLN A 338 1.53 11.84 -15.62
N LEU A 339 2.86 12.02 -15.46
CA LEU A 339 3.60 13.13 -16.04
C LEU A 339 3.46 13.16 -17.57
N ALA A 340 3.60 12.00 -18.23
CA ALA A 340 3.47 11.89 -19.68
C ALA A 340 2.07 12.29 -20.17
N ILE A 341 1.01 11.87 -19.47
CA ILE A 341 -0.37 12.26 -19.77
C ILE A 341 -0.56 13.77 -19.59
N ALA A 342 -0.13 14.32 -18.45
CA ALA A 342 -0.23 15.75 -18.15
C ALA A 342 0.52 16.62 -19.18
N SER A 343 1.66 16.13 -19.66
CA SER A 343 2.49 16.76 -20.70
C SER A 343 2.01 16.49 -22.13
N ARG A 344 0.89 15.76 -22.30
CA ARG A 344 0.30 15.36 -23.59
C ARG A 344 1.28 14.62 -24.51
N CYS A 345 2.16 13.80 -23.91
CA CYS A 345 3.14 13.00 -24.64
C CYS A 345 2.49 11.70 -25.15
N SER A 346 1.89 11.76 -26.34
CA SER A 346 1.14 10.64 -26.95
C SER A 346 1.94 9.34 -27.14
N ASN A 347 3.28 9.44 -27.18
CA ASN A 347 4.19 8.29 -27.29
C ASN A 347 3.98 7.23 -26.19
N TYR A 348 3.46 7.63 -25.03
CA TYR A 348 3.26 6.74 -23.89
C TYR A 348 1.84 6.22 -23.73
N TYR A 349 0.89 6.61 -24.59
CA TYR A 349 -0.52 6.21 -24.41
C TYR A 349 -0.74 4.70 -24.52
N SER A 350 0.03 4.01 -25.37
CA SER A 350 0.00 2.54 -25.41
C SER A 350 0.48 1.91 -24.10
N GLU A 351 1.50 2.49 -23.46
CA GLU A 351 2.02 1.99 -22.19
C GLU A 351 1.07 2.29 -21.02
N VAL A 352 0.36 3.42 -21.06
CA VAL A 352 -0.76 3.73 -20.15
C VAL A 352 -1.85 2.66 -20.26
N GLU A 353 -2.30 2.36 -21.48
CA GLU A 353 -3.35 1.35 -21.72
C GLU A 353 -2.91 -0.03 -21.23
N LYS A 354 -1.67 -0.42 -21.54
CA LYS A 354 -1.09 -1.69 -21.07
C LYS A 354 -1.07 -1.74 -19.54
N THR A 355 -0.56 -0.69 -18.88
CA THR A 355 -0.46 -0.62 -17.42
C THR A 355 -1.84 -0.74 -16.76
N LEU A 356 -2.85 -0.03 -17.28
CA LEU A 356 -4.24 -0.08 -16.78
C LEU A 356 -4.90 -1.46 -16.91
N LYS A 357 -4.42 -2.31 -17.82
CA LYS A 357 -4.89 -3.69 -18.00
C LYS A 357 -4.12 -4.71 -17.17
N GLU A 358 -2.90 -4.39 -16.73
CA GLU A 358 -2.00 -5.28 -15.99
C GLU A 358 -2.18 -5.19 -14.47
N VAL A 359 -2.61 -4.05 -13.92
CA VAL A 359 -2.74 -3.85 -12.46
C VAL A 359 -4.19 -3.66 -12.01
N GLY A 360 -4.55 -4.24 -10.86
CA GLY A 360 -5.85 -4.04 -10.20
C GLY A 360 -5.81 -3.08 -9.00
N ARG A 361 -4.62 -2.67 -8.53
CA ARG A 361 -4.46 -1.84 -7.34
C ARG A 361 -5.00 -0.43 -7.57
N MET A 362 -5.95 0.00 -6.73
CA MET A 362 -6.65 1.27 -6.92
C MET A 362 -5.73 2.50 -6.77
N GLN A 363 -4.64 2.37 -6.03
CA GLN A 363 -3.59 3.38 -5.91
C GLN A 363 -2.95 3.74 -7.26
N TYR A 364 -2.92 2.83 -8.23
CA TYR A 364 -2.35 3.09 -9.56
C TYR A 364 -3.42 3.43 -10.60
N LEU A 365 -4.56 2.75 -10.51
CA LEU A 365 -5.67 2.95 -11.44
C LEU A 365 -6.29 4.35 -11.30
N ARG A 366 -6.63 4.78 -10.07
CA ARG A 366 -7.31 6.07 -9.84
C ARG A 366 -6.50 7.27 -10.38
N PRO A 367 -5.20 7.40 -10.10
CA PRO A 367 -4.43 8.54 -10.61
C PRO A 367 -4.30 8.55 -12.13
N LEU A 368 -4.07 7.40 -12.77
CA LEU A 368 -4.00 7.32 -14.24
C LEU A 368 -5.33 7.69 -14.90
N TYR A 369 -6.46 7.19 -14.38
CA TYR A 369 -7.77 7.58 -14.90
C TYR A 369 -8.05 9.07 -14.70
N LYS A 370 -7.74 9.61 -13.51
CA LYS A 370 -7.90 11.04 -13.23
C LYS A 370 -7.04 11.88 -14.17
N ALA A 371 -5.79 11.50 -14.37
CA ALA A 371 -4.87 12.16 -15.29
C ALA A 371 -5.39 12.11 -16.73
N LEU A 372 -5.89 10.97 -17.19
CA LEU A 372 -6.52 10.84 -18.52
C LEU A 372 -7.69 11.80 -18.65
N VAL A 373 -8.65 11.79 -17.71
CA VAL A 373 -9.83 12.67 -17.74
C VAL A 373 -9.44 14.14 -17.75
N GLN A 374 -8.50 14.55 -16.89
CA GLN A 374 -8.05 15.94 -16.77
C GLN A 374 -7.18 16.39 -17.96
N GLY A 375 -6.40 15.48 -18.53
CA GLY A 375 -5.55 15.73 -19.69
C GLY A 375 -6.33 15.91 -20.99
N THR A 376 -7.60 15.47 -21.03
CA THR A 376 -8.42 15.47 -22.25
C THR A 376 -8.82 16.89 -22.71
N GLY A 377 -8.08 17.42 -23.68
CA GLY A 377 -8.45 18.63 -24.42
C GLY A 377 -9.19 18.31 -25.72
N LYS A 378 -8.91 17.15 -26.33
CA LYS A 378 -9.45 16.73 -27.63
C LYS A 378 -10.44 15.56 -27.49
N GLU A 379 -11.40 15.49 -28.39
CA GLU A 379 -12.46 14.44 -28.37
C GLU A 379 -11.88 13.02 -28.52
N GLU A 380 -10.76 12.87 -29.22
CA GLU A 380 -10.02 11.60 -29.37
C GLU A 380 -9.47 11.10 -28.03
N GLU A 381 -8.91 11.99 -27.20
CA GLU A 381 -8.38 11.65 -25.87
C GLU A 381 -9.52 11.23 -24.92
N LYS A 382 -10.69 11.89 -25.02
CA LYS A 382 -11.89 11.51 -24.25
C LYS A 382 -12.41 10.15 -24.65
N THR A 383 -12.39 9.86 -25.94
CA THR A 383 -12.81 8.57 -26.49
C THR A 383 -11.86 7.46 -26.03
N PHE A 384 -10.55 7.71 -26.07
CA PHE A 384 -9.54 6.80 -25.54
C PHE A 384 -9.75 6.51 -24.06
N ALA A 385 -9.86 7.55 -23.21
CA ALA A 385 -10.06 7.40 -21.77
C ALA A 385 -11.32 6.58 -21.44
N LYS A 386 -12.44 6.85 -22.11
CA LYS A 386 -13.70 6.10 -21.94
C LYS A 386 -13.57 4.63 -22.37
N ARG A 387 -12.91 4.37 -23.50
CA ARG A 387 -12.69 3.00 -24.00
C ARG A 387 -11.86 2.20 -23.01
N VAL A 388 -10.70 2.72 -22.61
CA VAL A 388 -9.78 2.03 -21.70
C VAL A 388 -10.45 1.76 -20.35
N PHE A 389 -11.21 2.72 -19.81
CA PHE A 389 -11.99 2.54 -18.59
C PHE A 389 -12.99 1.39 -18.72
N SER A 390 -13.77 1.36 -19.81
CA SER A 390 -14.76 0.31 -20.05
C SER A 390 -14.12 -1.08 -20.15
N GLU A 391 -12.94 -1.19 -20.75
CA GLU A 391 -12.23 -2.46 -20.89
C GLU A 391 -11.63 -2.93 -19.56
N ALA A 392 -11.07 -2.03 -18.75
CA ALA A 392 -10.49 -2.39 -17.46
C ALA A 392 -11.54 -2.75 -16.41
N CYS A 393 -12.72 -2.12 -16.42
CA CYS A 393 -13.84 -2.48 -15.55
C CYS A 393 -14.29 -3.94 -15.73
N LEU A 394 -14.11 -4.52 -16.91
CA LEU A 394 -14.43 -5.93 -17.18
C LEU A 394 -13.42 -6.89 -16.54
N LEU A 395 -12.19 -6.43 -16.24
CA LEU A 395 -11.10 -7.26 -15.71
C LEU A 395 -11.04 -7.31 -14.18
N SER A 396 -11.71 -6.39 -13.48
CA SER A 396 -11.85 -6.43 -12.01
C SER A 396 -13.28 -6.11 -11.59
N PRO A 397 -14.07 -7.10 -11.15
CA PRO A 397 -15.43 -6.88 -10.63
C PRO A 397 -15.48 -5.93 -9.42
N TYR A 398 -14.38 -5.82 -8.67
CA TYR A 398 -14.25 -4.88 -7.56
C TYR A 398 -14.04 -3.44 -8.01
N SER A 399 -13.41 -3.20 -9.18
CA SER A 399 -13.27 -1.86 -9.74
C SER A 399 -14.49 -1.39 -10.55
N SER A 400 -15.37 -2.31 -10.96
CA SER A 400 -16.62 -2.02 -11.69
C SER A 400 -17.87 -1.93 -10.82
N GLY A 401 -17.82 -2.42 -9.58
CA GLY A 401 -18.98 -2.55 -8.71
C GLY A 401 -19.41 -1.30 -7.94
N ARG A 402 -18.62 -0.22 -7.89
CA ARG A 402 -18.90 0.94 -7.02
C ARG A 402 -18.64 2.23 -7.79
N ARG A 403 -19.75 2.86 -8.16
CA ARG A 403 -19.88 3.97 -9.11
C ARG A 403 -19.52 5.30 -8.51
#